data_AF-A0A382AB24-F1
#
_entry.id   AF-A0A382AB24-F1
#
_cell.length_a   1.000
_cell.length_b   1.000
_cell.length_c   1.000
_cell.angle_alpha   90.00
_cell.angle_beta   90.00
_cell.angle_gamma   90.00
#
_symmetry.space_group_name_H-M   'P 1'
#
loop_
_entity.id
_entity.type
_entity.pdbx_description
1 polymer ?
#
loop_
_entity_poly.entity_id
_entity_poly.type
_entity_poly.pdbx_seq_one_letter_code
_entity_poly.pdbx_strand_id
1 'polypeptide(L)'
;MGTGMKLIRASEQAVRHWFGERGYPLDSQPIKFRVIDSDENRWLFIHDTSNEYDEVAAYQMNTNFCEPYSHWLRENFDWNKKSLEKLVQQMED
;
A
#
# COMPACT_ATOMS: atom_id res chain seq x y z
N MET A 1 -18.14 -11.42 -14.65
CA MET A 1 -18.31 -11.34 -13.19
C MET A 1 -16.91 -11.38 -12.60
N GLY A 2 -16.24 -10.24 -12.56
CA GLY A 2 -14.85 -10.13 -12.10
C GLY A 2 -14.78 -10.41 -10.61
N THR A 3 -13.78 -11.19 -10.21
CA THR A 3 -13.54 -11.58 -8.83
C THR A 3 -13.19 -10.34 -8.01
N GLY A 4 -14.18 -9.77 -7.32
CA GLY A 4 -14.03 -8.53 -6.55
C GLY A 4 -12.80 -8.49 -5.64
N MET A 5 -12.30 -7.28 -5.45
CA MET A 5 -11.06 -6.94 -4.73
C MET A 5 -10.80 -7.80 -3.48
N LYS A 6 -9.54 -8.16 -3.28
CA LYS A 6 -9.14 -9.10 -2.23
C LYS A 6 -8.03 -8.51 -1.40
N LEU A 7 -8.23 -8.53 -0.08
CA LEU A 7 -7.11 -8.35 0.83
C LEU A 7 -6.23 -9.60 0.75
N ILE A 8 -4.98 -9.42 0.35
CA ILE A 8 -4.01 -10.51 0.22
C ILE A 8 -3.01 -10.46 1.37
N ARG A 9 -2.55 -11.65 1.76
CA ARG A 9 -1.52 -11.81 2.79
C ARG A 9 -0.15 -11.69 2.13
N ALA A 10 0.46 -10.52 2.24
CA ALA A 10 1.89 -10.36 1.94
C ALA A 10 2.72 -10.46 3.24
N SER A 11 3.94 -10.98 3.13
CA SER A 11 4.90 -10.96 4.24
C SER A 11 5.58 -9.59 4.30
N GLU A 12 6.00 -9.19 5.49
CA GLU A 12 6.81 -7.99 5.67
C GLU A 12 8.10 -8.04 4.85
N GLN A 13 8.74 -9.21 4.77
CA GLN A 13 9.92 -9.44 3.93
C GLN A 13 9.64 -9.16 2.45
N ALA A 14 8.48 -9.57 1.93
CA ALA A 14 8.12 -9.33 0.53
C ALA A 14 7.93 -7.83 0.25
N VAL A 15 7.30 -7.09 1.17
CA VAL A 15 7.15 -5.63 1.06
C VAL A 15 8.52 -4.94 1.11
N ARG A 16 9.37 -5.30 2.08
CA ARG A 16 10.74 -4.76 2.18
C ARG A 16 11.56 -5.04 0.92
N HIS A 17 11.48 -6.26 0.38
CA HIS A 17 12.15 -6.63 -0.85
C HIS A 17 11.69 -5.78 -2.03
N TRP A 18 10.38 -5.56 -2.17
CA TRP A 18 9.81 -4.73 -3.24
C TRP A 18 10.38 -3.29 -3.22
N PHE A 19 10.46 -2.68 -2.05
CA PHE A 19 11.09 -1.36 -1.87
C PHE A 19 12.61 -1.40 -2.09
N GLY A 20 13.29 -2.43 -1.59
CA GLY A 20 14.75 -2.60 -1.73
C GLY A 20 15.20 -2.78 -3.18
N GLU A 21 14.47 -3.54 -3.99
CA GLU A 21 14.73 -3.69 -5.44
C GLU A 21 14.59 -2.37 -6.20
N ARG A 22 13.94 -1.37 -5.60
CA ARG A 22 13.75 -0.02 -6.15
C ARG A 22 14.69 1.02 -5.53
N GLY A 23 15.59 0.62 -4.63
CA GLY A 23 16.57 1.51 -4.01
C GLY A 23 16.08 2.28 -2.77
N TYR A 24 14.92 1.93 -2.21
CA TYR A 24 14.32 2.60 -1.04
C TYR A 24 14.15 1.64 0.14
N PRO A 25 15.24 1.03 0.67
CA PRO A 25 15.10 -0.03 1.66
C PRO A 25 14.49 0.48 2.98
N LEU A 26 13.53 -0.27 3.53
CA LEU A 26 12.75 0.13 4.72
C LEU A 26 13.41 -0.29 6.05
N ASP A 27 14.71 -0.12 6.21
CA ASP A 27 15.54 -0.94 7.12
C ASP A 27 15.36 -0.76 8.64
N SER A 28 14.49 0.14 9.11
CA SER A 28 14.67 0.69 10.46
C SER A 28 13.53 0.47 11.48
N GLN A 29 12.32 0.05 11.11
CA GLN A 29 11.21 -0.16 12.06
C GLN A 29 10.22 -1.21 11.56
N PRO A 30 9.42 -1.86 12.44
CA PRO A 30 8.30 -2.69 12.00
C PRO A 30 7.33 -1.86 11.14
N ILE A 31 6.91 -2.42 10.01
CA ILE A 31 6.00 -1.74 9.08
C ILE A 31 4.57 -2.20 9.27
N LYS A 32 3.63 -1.26 9.29
CA LYS A 32 2.20 -1.56 9.24
C LYS A 32 1.71 -1.40 7.80
N PHE A 33 1.21 -2.48 7.21
CA PHE A 33 0.72 -2.46 5.84
C PHE A 33 -0.49 -3.38 5.60
N ARG A 34 -1.14 -3.14 4.47
CA ARG A 34 -2.18 -3.97 3.87
C ARG A 34 -2.00 -3.97 2.35
N VAL A 35 -2.31 -5.10 1.71
CA VAL A 35 -2.24 -5.22 0.25
C VAL A 35 -3.59 -5.65 -0.29
N ILE A 36 -4.11 -4.90 -1.26
CA ILE A 36 -5.36 -5.19 -1.98
C ILE A 36 -4.98 -5.59 -3.42
N ASP A 37 -5.39 -6.78 -3.84
CA ASP A 37 -5.42 -7.19 -5.25
C ASP A 37 -6.77 -6.74 -5.82
N SER A 38 -6.76 -5.82 -6.78
CA SER A 38 -7.89 -5.55 -7.69
C SER A 38 -7.72 -6.39 -8.96
N ASP A 39 -8.68 -6.29 -9.88
CA ASP A 39 -8.57 -6.96 -11.19
C ASP A 39 -7.47 -6.30 -12.06
N GLU A 40 -7.14 -5.02 -11.82
CA GLU A 40 -6.18 -4.25 -12.62
C GLU A 40 -4.80 -4.11 -11.97
N ASN A 41 -4.76 -3.97 -10.65
CA ASN A 41 -3.55 -3.61 -9.92
C ASN A 41 -3.41 -4.34 -8.58
N ARG A 42 -2.20 -4.21 -8.02
CA ARG A 42 -1.91 -4.61 -6.65
C ARG A 42 -1.50 -3.39 -5.83
N TRP A 43 -2.36 -2.99 -4.90
CA TRP A 43 -2.19 -1.79 -4.11
C TRP A 43 -1.62 -2.12 -2.74
N LEU A 44 -0.49 -1.50 -2.41
CA LEU A 44 0.10 -1.52 -1.07
C LEU A 44 -0.27 -0.24 -0.33
N PHE A 45 -0.96 -0.38 0.79
CA PHE A 45 -1.12 0.68 1.78
C PHE A 45 -0.10 0.45 2.89
N ILE A 46 0.77 1.42 3.14
CA ILE A 46 1.82 1.32 4.15
C ILE A 46 1.88 2.60 4.99
N HIS A 47 2.03 2.44 6.29
CA HIS A 47 2.36 3.56 7.17
C HIS A 47 3.78 4.00 6.85
N ASP A 48 3.90 5.19 6.28
CA ASP A 48 5.18 5.81 5.98
C ASP A 48 5.70 6.52 7.22
N THR A 49 6.61 5.87 7.95
CA THR A 49 7.26 6.45 9.13
C THR A 49 8.49 7.27 8.77
N SER A 50 8.82 7.38 7.47
CA SER A 50 10.02 8.09 7.01
C SER A 50 9.75 9.57 6.71
N ASN A 51 8.49 9.94 6.56
CA ASN A 51 8.08 11.31 6.30
C ASN A 51 7.87 12.10 7.61
N GLU A 52 8.00 13.43 7.53
CA GLU A 52 7.73 14.36 8.64
C GLU A 52 6.24 14.39 9.03
N TYR A 53 5.38 13.92 8.13
CA TYR A 53 3.94 13.79 8.31
C TYR A 53 3.58 12.32 8.56
N ASP A 54 2.96 12.02 9.71
CA ASP A 54 2.54 10.67 10.12
C ASP A 54 1.41 10.16 9.18
N GLU A 55 1.80 9.55 8.06
CA GLU A 55 0.92 9.30 6.92
C GLU A 55 0.85 7.83 6.50
N VAL A 56 -0.23 7.46 5.81
CA VAL A 56 -0.37 6.20 5.10
C VAL A 56 -0.27 6.51 3.61
N ALA A 57 0.67 5.86 2.92
CA ALA A 57 0.87 5.98 1.50
C ALA A 57 0.33 4.76 0.74
N ALA A 58 -0.20 4.98 -0.46
CA ALA A 58 -0.60 3.93 -1.41
C ALA A 58 0.41 3.81 -2.55
N TYR A 59 0.84 2.58 -2.85
CA TYR A 59 1.76 2.27 -3.96
C TYR A 59 1.16 1.21 -4.89
N GLN A 60 1.41 1.33 -6.19
CA GLN A 60 1.08 0.30 -7.19
C GLN A 60 2.23 -0.69 -7.33
N MET A 61 2.08 -1.89 -6.75
CA MET A 61 3.14 -2.89 -6.66
C MET A 61 3.48 -3.58 -7.99
N ASN A 62 2.56 -3.56 -8.95
CA ASN A 62 2.72 -4.12 -10.29
C ASN A 62 3.51 -3.20 -11.25
N THR A 63 3.96 -2.03 -10.79
CA THR A 63 4.80 -1.13 -11.57
C THR A 63 6.24 -1.08 -11.02
N ASN A 64 7.15 -0.49 -11.79
CA ASN A 64 8.53 -0.23 -11.34
C ASN A 64 8.67 1.13 -10.63
N PHE A 65 7.58 1.91 -10.54
CA PHE A 65 7.61 3.22 -9.90
C PHE A 65 7.51 3.06 -8.38
N CYS A 66 8.52 3.57 -7.67
CA CYS A 66 8.53 3.62 -6.20
C CYS A 66 8.04 4.98 -5.70
N GLU A 67 6.95 5.46 -6.27
CA GLU A 67 6.35 6.75 -5.92
C GLU A 67 4.96 6.50 -5.33
N PRO A 68 4.63 7.15 -4.19
CA PRO A 68 3.30 7.02 -3.62
C PRO A 68 2.28 7.65 -4.57
N TYR A 69 1.25 6.89 -4.91
CA TYR A 69 0.13 7.36 -5.72
C TYR A 69 -0.74 8.36 -4.95
N SER A 70 -0.92 8.11 -3.65
CA SER A 70 -1.71 8.94 -2.75
C SER A 70 -1.24 8.76 -1.31
N HIS A 71 -1.63 9.70 -0.44
CA HIS A 71 -1.34 9.71 0.98
C HIS A 71 -2.53 10.19 1.80
N TRP A 72 -2.63 9.72 3.05
CA TRP A 72 -3.64 10.12 4.01
C TRP A 72 -3.02 10.23 5.41
N LEU A 73 -3.52 11.13 6.26
CA LEU A 73 -3.12 11.19 7.67
C LEU A 73 -3.42 9.86 8.38
N ARG A 74 -2.42 9.32 9.07
CA ARG A 74 -2.50 8.01 9.73
C ARG A 74 -3.46 8.02 10.92
N GLU A 75 -3.54 9.12 11.67
CA GLU A 75 -4.32 9.24 12.91
C GLU A 75 -5.77 8.75 12.76
N ASN A 76 -6.39 9.00 11.60
CA ASN A 76 -7.79 8.63 11.32
C ASN A 76 -7.93 7.66 10.13
N PHE A 77 -6.84 7.01 9.71
CA PHE A 77 -6.88 6.12 8.56
C PHE A 77 -7.56 4.79 8.89
N ASP A 78 -8.64 4.48 8.18
CA ASP A 78 -9.39 3.24 8.35
C ASP A 78 -8.76 2.07 7.55
N TRP A 79 -8.07 1.20 8.27
CA TRP A 79 -7.40 0.01 7.72
C TRP A 79 -8.37 -1.15 7.38
N ASN A 80 -9.68 -0.98 7.56
CA ASN A 80 -10.66 -2.01 7.22
C ASN A 80 -10.70 -2.29 5.72
N LYS A 81 -10.84 -3.57 5.36
CA LYS A 81 -10.87 -4.04 3.97
C LYS A 81 -11.82 -3.22 3.09
N LYS A 82 -13.07 -3.02 3.52
CA LYS A 82 -14.08 -2.28 2.74
C LYS A 82 -13.70 -0.82 2.48
N SER A 83 -12.98 -0.19 3.43
CA SER A 83 -12.53 1.19 3.30
C SER A 83 -11.36 1.26 2.31
N LEU A 84 -10.42 0.31 2.38
CA LEU A 84 -9.34 0.19 1.41
C LEU A 84 -9.85 -0.11 -0.01
N GLU A 85 -10.84 -0.99 -0.16
CA GLU A 85 -11.47 -1.28 -1.46
C GLU A 85 -12.10 -0.02 -2.08
N LYS A 86 -12.77 0.82 -1.28
CA LYS A 86 -13.31 2.09 -1.76
C LYS A 86 -12.21 3.06 -2.22
N LEU A 87 -11.09 3.13 -1.49
CA LEU A 87 -9.95 3.95 -1.90
C LEU A 87 -9.35 3.43 -3.21
N VAL A 88 -9.19 2.10 -3.36
CA VAL A 88 -8.73 1.50 -4.62
C VAL A 88 -9.67 1.84 -5.77
N GLN A 89 -10.97 1.69 -5.59
CA GLN A 89 -11.96 2.06 -6.62
C GLN A 89 -11.81 3.53 -7.05
N GLN A 90 -11.66 4.46 -6.10
CA GLN A 90 -11.47 5.88 -6.40
C GLN A 90 -10.15 6.20 -7.13
N MET A 91 -9.12 5.36 -6.96
CA MET A 91 -7.82 5.55 -7.61
C MET A 91 -7.77 4.93 -9.01
N GLU A 92 -8.66 3.96 -9.30
CA GLU A 92 -8.75 3.26 -10.58
C GLU A 92 -9.85 3.80 -11.51
N ASP A 93 -10.81 4.57 -10.98
CA ASP A 93 -11.78 5.38 -11.76
C ASP A 93 -11.11 6.57 -12.48
#